data_AF-A0AAU6HES0-F1
#
_entry.id   AF-A0AAU6HES0-F1
#
_cell.length_a   1.000
_cell.length_b   1.000
_cell.length_c   1.000
_cell.angle_alpha   90.00
_cell.angle_beta   90.00
_cell.angle_gamma   90.00
#
_symmetry.space_group_name_H-M   'P 1'
#
loop_
_entity.id
_entity.type
_entity.pdbx_description
1 polymer ?
#
loop_
_entity_poly.entity_id
_entity_poly.type
_entity_poly.pdbx_seq_one_letter_code
_entity_poly.pdbx_strand_id
1 'polypeptide(L)'
;MNSTRTARATRTRIAVSAAALAAGALMLTACSGSSDAASSQSPSSSQASSFDGAYISITDGARGGVATIDGHKITYINVTAGDQQCRLTTKALDDIKHGSIVKDGKTDKGQYQVLSTGTINDSRTSVLWDDVNGSDQTGTDPGSGSISMSNSMITLGYTFAYSIDQVQLIPADSDQAKALLAKDCNQHS
;
A
#
# COMPACT_ATOMS: atom_id res chain seq x y z
N MET A 1 -24.86 11.45 42.37
CA MET A 1 -25.51 10.33 41.66
C MET A 1 -26.61 10.89 40.78
N ASN A 2 -26.46 10.78 39.45
CA ASN A 2 -27.57 10.71 38.51
C ASN A 2 -26.99 10.24 37.17
N SER A 3 -27.09 8.92 36.93
CA SER A 3 -26.65 8.26 35.72
C SER A 3 -27.80 8.24 34.72
N THR A 4 -27.70 9.06 33.67
CA THR A 4 -28.62 8.98 32.53
C THR A 4 -28.10 7.93 31.56
N ARG A 5 -28.64 6.71 31.65
CA ARG A 5 -28.44 5.64 30.65
C ARG A 5 -29.40 5.89 29.48
N THR A 6 -28.87 6.37 28.37
CA THR A 6 -29.61 6.42 27.09
C THR A 6 -29.17 5.24 26.23
N ALA A 7 -29.87 4.12 26.34
CA ALA A 7 -29.75 3.01 25.40
C ALA A 7 -30.54 3.38 24.13
N ARG A 8 -29.87 3.49 22.98
CA ARG A 8 -30.55 3.62 21.69
C ARG A 8 -30.17 2.45 20.79
N ALA A 9 -31.24 1.78 20.34
CA ALA A 9 -31.26 0.49 19.71
C ALA A 9 -30.45 0.40 18.41
N THR A 10 -29.66 -0.67 18.32
CA THR A 10 -29.09 -1.21 17.09
C THR A 10 -30.23 -1.59 16.14
N ARG A 11 -30.35 -0.90 15.00
CA ARG A 11 -31.15 -1.38 13.86
C ARG A 11 -30.23 -1.99 12.81
N THR A 12 -30.08 -3.29 12.92
CA THR A 12 -29.56 -4.18 11.89
C THR A 12 -30.44 -4.09 10.63
N ARG A 13 -29.87 -3.71 9.50
CA ARG A 13 -30.43 -4.00 8.18
C ARG A 13 -29.30 -4.54 7.31
N ILE A 14 -29.10 -5.86 7.39
CA ILE A 14 -28.34 -6.59 6.39
C ILE A 14 -29.24 -6.64 5.15
N ALA A 15 -28.92 -5.83 4.15
CA ALA A 15 -29.50 -5.96 2.83
C ALA A 15 -28.84 -7.18 2.17
N VAL A 16 -29.57 -8.29 2.14
CA VAL A 16 -29.20 -9.49 1.39
C VAL A 16 -29.42 -9.18 -0.10
N SER A 17 -28.35 -8.83 -0.79
CA SER A 17 -28.34 -8.78 -2.25
C SER A 17 -28.20 -10.21 -2.79
N ALA A 18 -29.33 -10.93 -2.87
CA ALA A 18 -29.45 -12.11 -3.70
C ALA A 18 -29.70 -11.64 -5.14
N ALA A 19 -28.64 -11.54 -5.94
CA ALA A 19 -28.74 -11.36 -7.38
C ALA A 19 -28.33 -12.67 -8.06
N ALA A 20 -29.25 -13.17 -8.88
CA ALA A 20 -29.26 -14.50 -9.47
C ALA A 20 -28.04 -14.78 -10.37
N LEU A 21 -27.37 -15.90 -10.10
CA LEU A 21 -26.51 -16.56 -11.06
C LEU A 21 -27.39 -17.11 -12.19
N ALA A 22 -27.48 -16.37 -13.28
CA ALA A 22 -28.05 -16.87 -14.52
C ALA A 22 -27.14 -18.00 -15.04
N ALA A 23 -27.65 -19.22 -14.96
CA ALA A 23 -27.06 -20.41 -15.55
C ALA A 23 -27.06 -20.26 -17.09
N GLY A 24 -25.95 -19.78 -17.64
CA GLY A 24 -25.62 -19.91 -19.05
C GLY A 24 -25.13 -21.33 -19.30
N ALA A 25 -25.99 -22.18 -19.85
CA ALA A 25 -25.64 -23.51 -20.31
C ALA A 25 -24.60 -23.41 -21.44
N LEU A 26 -23.34 -23.72 -21.12
CA LEU A 26 -22.35 -24.09 -22.12
C LEU A 26 -22.50 -25.58 -22.41
N MET A 27 -22.95 -25.87 -23.63
CA MET A 27 -22.94 -27.20 -24.24
C MET A 27 -21.54 -27.80 -24.14
N LEU A 28 -21.34 -28.76 -23.23
CA LEU A 28 -20.17 -29.61 -23.19
C LEU A 28 -20.41 -30.81 -24.12
N THR A 29 -19.88 -30.70 -25.33
CA THR A 29 -19.62 -31.85 -26.19
C THR A 29 -18.61 -32.74 -25.47
N ALA A 30 -19.04 -33.97 -25.19
CA ALA A 30 -18.23 -35.02 -24.59
C ALA A 30 -17.13 -35.53 -25.56
N CYS A 31 -16.20 -36.30 -24.96
CA CYS A 31 -15.03 -37.02 -25.47
C CYS A 31 -13.72 -36.26 -25.16
N SER A 32 -12.76 -36.78 -24.40
CA SER A 32 -12.51 -38.14 -23.90
C SER A 32 -11.25 -38.10 -23.03
N GLY A 33 -11.23 -38.85 -21.92
CA GLY A 33 -10.02 -39.56 -21.51
C GLY A 33 -9.21 -39.02 -20.34
N SER A 34 -9.06 -39.92 -19.36
CA SER A 34 -7.92 -40.10 -18.45
C SER A 34 -7.93 -39.33 -17.13
N SER A 35 -7.98 -40.15 -16.08
CA SER A 35 -7.73 -39.91 -14.68
C SER A 35 -6.46 -39.08 -14.45
N ASP A 36 -6.51 -38.12 -13.50
CA ASP A 36 -5.57 -38.04 -12.39
C ASP A 36 -6.02 -36.99 -11.37
N ALA A 37 -5.92 -37.36 -10.10
CA ALA A 37 -6.10 -36.48 -8.96
C ALA A 37 -4.83 -35.63 -8.74
N ALA A 38 -5.01 -34.54 -7.98
CA ALA A 38 -4.01 -33.63 -7.43
C ALA A 38 -3.56 -32.47 -8.33
N SER A 39 -3.88 -31.26 -7.88
CA SER A 39 -2.85 -30.38 -7.28
C SER A 39 -3.50 -29.09 -6.82
N SER A 40 -3.37 -28.82 -5.52
CA SER A 40 -3.40 -27.48 -4.95
C SER A 40 -2.30 -26.66 -5.63
N GLN A 41 -2.65 -25.99 -6.73
CA GLN A 41 -1.81 -24.98 -7.35
C GLN A 41 -1.69 -23.81 -6.38
N SER A 42 -0.61 -23.80 -5.61
CA SER A 42 -0.06 -22.57 -5.05
C SER A 42 0.22 -21.64 -6.23
N PRO A 43 -0.28 -20.39 -6.24
CA PRO A 43 -0.03 -19.49 -7.36
C PRO A 43 1.46 -19.16 -7.47
N SER A 44 1.91 -19.14 -8.72
CA SER A 44 3.27 -18.89 -9.16
C SER A 44 3.85 -17.57 -8.61
N SER A 45 5.02 -17.66 -7.96
CA SER A 45 5.79 -16.55 -7.37
C SER A 45 6.37 -15.54 -8.38
N SER A 46 6.06 -15.66 -9.67
CA SER A 46 6.69 -14.90 -10.75
C SER A 46 6.06 -13.53 -11.03
N GLN A 47 4.86 -13.26 -10.53
CA GLN A 47 4.26 -11.91 -10.59
C GLN A 47 4.62 -11.06 -9.37
N ALA A 48 5.11 -11.69 -8.30
CA ALA A 48 5.46 -10.98 -7.08
C ALA A 48 6.67 -10.06 -7.28
N SER A 49 7.66 -10.55 -8.04
CA SER A 49 8.94 -9.88 -8.26
C SER A 49 8.92 -8.70 -9.23
N SER A 50 7.83 -8.48 -10.00
CA SER A 50 7.81 -7.43 -11.03
C SER A 50 7.54 -6.03 -10.48
N PHE A 51 7.13 -5.89 -9.22
CA PHE A 51 6.86 -4.60 -8.59
C PHE A 51 7.61 -4.41 -7.27
N ASP A 52 8.66 -5.21 -7.05
CA ASP A 52 9.55 -5.00 -5.91
C ASP A 52 10.46 -3.81 -6.21
N GLY A 53 10.69 -2.97 -5.21
CA GLY A 53 11.55 -1.81 -5.36
C GLY A 53 11.14 -0.61 -4.51
N ALA A 54 11.75 0.53 -4.84
CA ALA A 54 11.48 1.81 -4.22
C ALA A 54 10.71 2.72 -5.19
N TYR A 55 9.81 3.53 -4.64
CA TYR A 55 8.92 4.42 -5.38
C TYR A 55 8.92 5.80 -4.74
N ILE A 56 8.81 6.85 -5.56
CA ILE A 56 8.77 8.25 -5.12
C ILE A 56 7.41 8.83 -5.49
N SER A 57 6.77 9.51 -4.54
CA SER A 57 5.52 10.20 -4.77
C SER A 57 5.71 11.36 -5.74
N ILE A 58 4.79 11.49 -6.70
CA ILE A 58 4.64 12.66 -7.56
C ILE A 58 3.36 13.45 -7.22
N THR A 59 2.59 12.97 -6.24
CA THR A 59 1.40 13.66 -5.76
C THR A 59 1.82 14.80 -4.86
N ASP A 60 1.55 16.03 -5.32
CA ASP A 60 1.77 17.24 -4.53
C ASP A 60 0.91 17.23 -3.25
N GLY A 61 1.48 17.68 -2.14
CA GLY A 61 0.81 17.69 -0.83
C GLY A 61 0.55 16.33 -0.19
N ALA A 62 1.01 15.22 -0.78
CA ALA A 62 0.89 13.91 -0.15
C ALA A 62 1.63 13.88 1.21
N ARG A 63 1.03 13.26 2.22
CA ARG A 63 1.63 13.12 3.57
C ARG A 63 2.91 12.28 3.57
N GLY A 64 3.19 11.53 2.51
CA GLY A 64 4.39 10.72 2.33
C GLY A 64 5.01 10.94 0.97
N GLY A 65 6.30 10.60 0.86
CA GLY A 65 7.09 10.88 -0.33
C GLY A 65 7.78 9.65 -0.92
N VAL A 66 7.87 8.55 -0.18
CA VAL A 66 8.54 7.32 -0.63
C VAL A 66 7.74 6.10 -0.21
N ALA A 67 7.68 5.08 -1.06
CA ALA A 67 7.24 3.74 -0.70
C ALA A 67 8.28 2.70 -1.10
N THR A 68 8.30 1.56 -0.41
CA THR A 68 9.00 0.37 -0.89
C THR A 68 8.10 -0.85 -0.84
N ILE A 69 8.21 -1.70 -1.85
CA ILE A 69 7.51 -2.98 -1.95
C ILE A 69 8.57 -4.09 -1.98
N ASP A 70 8.37 -5.11 -1.15
CA ASP A 70 9.16 -6.33 -1.07
C ASP A 70 8.20 -7.53 -0.97
N GLY A 71 7.93 -8.16 -2.11
CA GLY A 71 6.93 -9.19 -2.28
C GLY A 71 5.52 -8.68 -1.99
N HIS A 72 4.97 -9.08 -0.85
CA HIS A 72 3.66 -8.63 -0.37
C HIS A 72 3.77 -7.54 0.70
N LYS A 73 4.98 -7.13 1.10
CA LYS A 73 5.15 -6.11 2.13
C LYS A 73 5.28 -4.75 1.47
N ILE A 74 4.62 -3.74 2.04
CA ILE A 74 4.78 -2.35 1.68
C ILE A 74 5.18 -1.53 2.90
N THR A 75 6.11 -0.60 2.72
CA THR A 75 6.45 0.42 3.73
C THR A 75 6.27 1.79 3.10
N TYR A 76 5.48 2.65 3.73
CA TYR A 76 5.20 3.99 3.28
C TYR A 76 5.85 5.01 4.21
N ILE A 77 6.61 5.94 3.62
CA ILE A 77 7.59 6.77 4.30
C ILE A 77 7.29 8.24 4.02
N ASN A 78 7.30 9.04 5.08
CA ASN A 78 7.28 10.48 5.03
C ASN A 78 8.69 11.05 5.05
N VAL A 79 8.99 11.81 4.00
CA VAL A 79 10.24 12.54 3.79
C VAL A 79 10.01 14.06 3.70
N THR A 80 8.79 14.52 4.00
CA THR A 80 8.36 15.91 3.87
C THR A 80 8.91 16.75 5.02
N ALA A 81 10.03 17.42 4.76
CA ALA A 81 10.68 18.32 5.73
C ALA A 81 11.31 19.56 5.06
N GLY A 82 10.56 20.22 4.15
CA GLY A 82 11.00 21.44 3.48
C GLY A 82 12.40 21.30 2.87
N ASP A 83 13.34 22.14 3.29
CA ASP A 83 14.72 22.17 2.82
C ASP A 83 15.50 20.84 3.01
N GLN A 84 15.00 19.92 3.84
CA GLN A 84 15.63 18.61 4.06
C GLN A 84 15.07 17.49 3.17
N GLN A 85 14.07 17.78 2.33
CA GLN A 85 13.39 16.79 1.50
C GLN A 85 14.36 15.99 0.62
N CYS A 86 15.30 16.64 -0.06
CA CYS A 86 16.34 15.96 -0.84
C CYS A 86 17.15 14.98 0.04
N ARG A 87 17.74 15.48 1.14
CA ARG A 87 18.58 14.67 2.04
C ARG A 87 17.83 13.47 2.62
N LEU A 88 16.58 13.68 3.07
CA LEU A 88 15.76 12.63 3.66
C LEU A 88 15.30 11.61 2.62
N THR A 89 14.95 12.05 1.41
CA THR A 89 14.58 11.14 0.32
C THR A 89 15.76 10.31 -0.14
N THR A 90 16.94 10.92 -0.34
CA THR A 90 18.17 10.18 -0.67
C THR A 90 18.53 9.17 0.42
N LYS A 91 18.44 9.56 1.69
CA LYS A 91 18.69 8.65 2.81
C LYS A 91 17.69 7.50 2.84
N ALA A 92 16.39 7.77 2.64
CA ALA A 92 15.36 6.72 2.59
C ALA A 92 15.63 5.70 1.48
N LEU A 93 15.99 6.16 0.29
CA LEU A 93 16.30 5.29 -0.84
C LEU A 93 17.56 4.45 -0.57
N ASP A 94 18.59 5.03 0.04
CA ASP A 94 19.80 4.31 0.43
C ASP A 94 19.51 3.25 1.50
N ASP A 95 18.71 3.59 2.52
CA ASP A 95 18.31 2.66 3.57
C ASP A 95 17.40 1.54 3.04
N ILE A 96 16.50 1.83 2.09
CA ILE A 96 15.70 0.80 1.38
C ILE A 96 16.63 -0.18 0.66
N LYS A 97 17.61 0.34 -0.09
CA LYS A 97 18.55 -0.48 -0.87
C LYS A 97 19.38 -1.42 0.01
N HIS A 98 19.74 -0.99 1.21
CA HIS A 98 20.51 -1.78 2.16
C HIS A 98 19.65 -2.58 3.15
N GLY A 99 18.31 -2.49 3.06
CA GLY A 99 17.40 -3.15 4.00
C GLY A 99 17.49 -2.62 5.44
N SER A 100 17.96 -1.38 5.63
CA SER A 100 18.25 -0.76 6.93
C SER A 100 17.17 0.20 7.43
N ILE A 101 15.96 0.14 6.87
CA ILE A 101 14.83 0.99 7.29
C ILE A 101 14.51 0.75 8.76
N VAL A 102 14.59 1.81 9.55
CA VAL A 102 14.16 1.82 10.95
C VAL A 102 12.64 2.03 11.02
N LYS A 103 11.92 1.06 11.60
CA LYS A 103 10.44 1.02 11.64
C LYS A 103 9.84 1.38 13.00
N ASP A 104 10.64 1.90 13.93
CA ASP A 104 10.26 2.14 15.33
C ASP A 104 9.32 3.36 15.54
N GLY A 105 8.86 4.00 14.45
CA GLY A 105 7.82 5.04 14.43
C GLY A 105 8.20 6.35 15.13
N LYS A 106 9.33 6.38 15.86
CA LYS A 106 9.82 7.54 16.60
C LYS A 106 10.83 8.25 15.73
N THR A 107 10.39 9.36 15.15
CA THR A 107 11.25 10.34 14.50
C THR A 107 12.21 10.95 15.51
N ASP A 108 13.29 10.24 15.81
CA ASP A 108 14.38 10.75 16.62
C ASP A 108 15.60 10.96 15.71
N LYS A 109 16.12 12.19 15.72
CA LYS A 109 17.41 12.60 15.12
C LYS A 109 17.49 12.74 13.59
N GLY A 110 16.55 13.46 12.97
CA GLY A 110 16.73 13.93 11.59
C GLY A 110 16.67 12.82 10.53
N GLN A 111 16.02 11.70 10.86
CA GLN A 111 15.64 10.64 9.92
C GLN A 111 14.25 10.93 9.32
N TYR A 112 13.92 10.21 8.26
CA TYR A 112 12.55 10.15 7.73
C TYR A 112 11.63 9.37 8.68
N GLN A 113 10.32 9.55 8.55
CA GLN A 113 9.35 8.83 9.36
C GLN A 113 8.73 7.70 8.54
N VAL A 114 8.75 6.45 9.03
CA VAL A 114 7.85 5.43 8.50
C VAL A 114 6.44 5.80 8.94
N LEU A 115 5.56 6.11 7.99
CA LEU A 115 4.17 6.41 8.30
C LEU A 115 3.39 5.13 8.54
N SER A 116 3.56 4.13 7.68
CA SER A 116 2.84 2.88 7.81
C SER A 116 3.60 1.76 7.16
N THR A 117 3.32 0.55 7.62
CA THR A 117 3.70 -0.71 6.99
C THR A 117 2.43 -1.45 6.68
N GLY A 118 2.42 -2.26 5.63
CA GLY A 118 1.25 -3.03 5.27
C GLY A 118 1.56 -4.28 4.49
N THR A 119 0.53 -5.08 4.32
CA THR A 119 0.53 -6.32 3.55
C THR A 119 -0.42 -6.18 2.36
N ILE A 120 0.15 -6.29 1.16
CA ILE A 120 -0.54 -6.33 -0.12
C ILE A 120 -1.15 -7.73 -0.29
N ASN A 121 -2.40 -7.79 -0.73
CA ASN A 121 -3.03 -9.08 -1.00
C ASN A 121 -2.50 -9.74 -2.29
N ASP A 122 -2.80 -11.03 -2.46
CA ASP A 122 -2.33 -11.81 -3.63
C ASP A 122 -2.79 -11.23 -4.97
N SER A 123 -3.99 -10.62 -5.01
CA SER A 123 -4.50 -9.98 -6.24
C SER A 123 -3.88 -8.61 -6.52
N ARG A 124 -3.04 -8.08 -5.62
CA ARG A 124 -2.37 -6.77 -5.72
C ARG A 124 -3.33 -5.61 -5.95
N THR A 125 -4.51 -5.68 -5.34
CA THR A 125 -5.54 -4.64 -5.43
C THR A 125 -5.83 -3.97 -4.10
N SER A 126 -5.44 -4.58 -2.98
CA SER A 126 -5.65 -4.04 -1.64
C SER A 126 -4.41 -4.14 -0.78
N VAL A 127 -4.32 -3.24 0.19
CA VAL A 127 -3.31 -3.24 1.24
C VAL A 127 -4.02 -3.28 2.59
N LEU A 128 -3.62 -4.18 3.47
CA LEU A 128 -3.92 -4.07 4.90
C LEU A 128 -2.76 -3.29 5.54
N TRP A 129 -3.04 -2.20 6.23
CA TRP A 129 -2.03 -1.36 6.87
C TRP A 129 -1.92 -1.75 8.34
N ASP A 130 -0.75 -2.21 8.77
CA ASP A 130 -0.61 -3.15 9.87
C ASP A 130 -0.19 -2.51 11.20
N ASP A 131 0.69 -1.49 11.25
CA ASP A 131 1.30 -1.18 12.58
C ASP A 131 1.87 0.24 12.84
N VAL A 132 2.42 1.00 11.87
CA VAL A 132 3.15 2.24 12.25
C VAL A 132 2.28 3.50 12.33
N ASN A 133 1.09 3.51 11.73
CA ASN A 133 -0.02 4.43 12.01
C ASN A 133 -1.26 3.77 11.41
N GLY A 134 -1.90 2.89 12.17
CA GLY A 134 -3.17 2.24 11.79
C GLY A 134 -4.26 3.24 11.42
N SER A 135 -5.48 2.74 11.19
CA SER A 135 -6.63 3.56 10.77
C SER A 135 -6.83 4.84 11.60
N ASP A 136 -6.46 4.81 12.89
CA ASP A 136 -6.55 5.87 13.89
C ASP A 136 -5.20 6.53 14.27
N GLN A 137 -4.11 6.18 13.56
CA GLN A 137 -2.73 6.60 13.86
C GLN A 137 -2.19 6.13 15.21
N THR A 138 -2.79 5.12 15.83
CA THR A 138 -2.30 4.55 17.10
C THR A 138 -1.57 3.23 16.92
N GLY A 139 -1.73 2.59 15.75
CA GLY A 139 -1.13 1.28 15.45
C GLY A 139 -1.90 0.10 16.05
N THR A 140 -3.06 0.31 16.68
CA THR A 140 -3.80 -0.79 17.33
C THR A 140 -4.77 -1.53 16.41
N ASP A 141 -5.27 -0.87 15.36
CA ASP A 141 -6.24 -1.46 14.43
C ASP A 141 -5.81 -1.31 12.96
N PRO A 142 -5.62 -2.44 12.23
CA PRO A 142 -5.25 -2.40 10.83
C PRO A 142 -6.25 -1.65 9.96
N GLY A 143 -5.74 -0.84 9.03
CA GLY A 143 -6.57 -0.05 8.11
C GLY A 143 -6.63 -0.68 6.71
N SER A 144 -7.81 -0.70 6.08
CA SER A 144 -7.93 -1.11 4.68
C SER A 144 -7.51 0.00 3.73
N GLY A 145 -6.63 -0.32 2.77
CA GLY A 145 -6.24 0.52 1.65
C GLY A 145 -6.44 -0.17 0.31
N SER A 146 -6.43 0.63 -0.77
CA SER A 146 -6.39 0.13 -2.15
C SER A 146 -5.03 0.39 -2.77
N ILE A 147 -4.59 -0.52 -3.63
CA ILE A 147 -3.39 -0.33 -4.45
C ILE A 147 -3.71 -0.69 -5.89
N SER A 148 -3.23 0.12 -6.82
CA SER A 148 -3.22 -0.18 -8.24
C SER A 148 -1.78 -0.16 -8.71
N MET A 149 -1.36 -1.14 -9.50
CA MET A 149 0.01 -1.27 -9.96
C MET A 149 0.06 -1.32 -11.48
N SER A 150 0.98 -0.55 -12.05
CA SER A 150 1.39 -0.59 -13.44
C SER A 150 2.91 -0.55 -13.53
N ASN A 151 3.49 -0.88 -14.68
CA ASN A 151 4.94 -0.93 -14.84
C ASN A 151 5.63 0.43 -14.59
N SER A 152 4.91 1.54 -14.75
CA SER A 152 5.45 2.89 -14.60
C SER A 152 4.99 3.63 -13.35
N MET A 153 4.00 3.10 -12.64
CA MET A 153 3.36 3.81 -11.53
C MET A 153 2.58 2.86 -10.63
N ILE A 154 2.64 3.13 -9.32
CA ILE A 154 1.71 2.60 -8.34
C ILE A 154 0.81 3.73 -7.84
N THR A 155 -0.45 3.42 -7.59
CA THR A 155 -1.39 4.35 -6.95
C THR A 155 -1.86 3.74 -5.64
N LEU A 156 -1.60 4.44 -4.55
CA LEU A 156 -2.12 4.10 -3.23
C LEU A 156 -3.37 4.95 -2.98
N GLY A 157 -4.46 4.31 -2.60
CA GLY A 157 -5.69 4.97 -2.17
C GLY A 157 -6.07 4.51 -0.77
N TYR A 158 -6.73 5.37 -0.01
CA TYR A 158 -7.11 5.08 1.38
C TYR A 158 -5.90 4.65 2.24
N THR A 159 -4.74 5.26 1.98
CA THR A 159 -3.45 4.95 2.62
C THR A 159 -3.50 5.15 4.15
N PHE A 160 -4.50 5.89 4.64
CA PHE A 160 -4.90 6.02 6.02
C PHE A 160 -6.43 6.11 6.04
N ALA A 161 -7.10 5.44 6.99
CA ALA A 161 -8.55 5.16 6.96
C ALA A 161 -9.51 6.37 6.90
N TYR A 162 -8.98 7.59 6.79
CA TYR A 162 -9.75 8.84 6.76
C TYR A 162 -9.35 9.83 5.66
N SER A 163 -8.36 9.53 4.80
CA SER A 163 -8.06 10.38 3.65
C SER A 163 -8.23 9.64 2.32
N ILE A 164 -8.93 10.30 1.38
CA ILE A 164 -9.12 9.84 -0.01
C ILE A 164 -7.86 10.18 -0.83
N ASP A 165 -6.68 10.19 -0.19
CA ASP A 165 -5.46 10.61 -0.85
C ASP A 165 -5.10 9.53 -1.86
N GLN A 166 -5.23 9.85 -3.16
CA GLN A 166 -4.66 9.05 -4.23
C GLN A 166 -3.21 9.49 -4.41
N VAL A 167 -2.31 8.75 -3.77
CA VAL A 167 -0.87 8.97 -3.89
C VAL A 167 -0.39 8.19 -5.09
N GLN A 168 0.10 8.91 -6.10
CA GLN A 168 0.75 8.35 -7.27
C GLN A 168 2.24 8.31 -7.00
N LEU A 169 2.84 7.13 -7.15
CA LEU A 169 4.28 6.96 -7.01
C LEU A 169 4.86 6.30 -8.25
N ILE A 170 6.02 6.77 -8.67
CA ILE A 170 6.78 6.25 -9.80
C ILE A 170 8.02 5.50 -9.29
N PRO A 171 8.56 4.50 -10.03
CA PRO A 171 9.80 3.82 -9.67
C PRO A 171 10.94 4.82 -9.43
N ALA A 172 11.66 4.68 -8.33
CA ALA A 172 12.72 5.61 -7.92
C ALA A 172 13.92 5.63 -8.89
N ASP A 173 14.10 4.56 -9.67
CA ASP A 173 15.12 4.42 -10.70
C ASP A 173 14.69 4.97 -12.07
N SER A 174 13.43 5.40 -12.22
CA SER A 174 12.94 6.03 -13.45
C SER A 174 13.63 7.37 -13.72
N ASP A 175 13.78 7.73 -15.00
CA ASP A 175 14.38 9.01 -15.39
C ASP A 175 13.61 10.21 -14.83
N GLN A 176 12.28 10.08 -14.72
CA GLN A 176 11.43 11.10 -14.11
C GLN A 176 11.72 11.26 -12.61
N ALA A 177 11.85 10.16 -11.86
CA ALA A 177 12.18 10.21 -10.44
C ALA A 177 13.56 10.83 -10.20
N LYS A 178 14.56 10.46 -11.01
CA LYS A 178 15.91 11.04 -10.95
C LYS A 178 15.89 12.54 -11.24
N ALA A 179 15.12 12.99 -12.23
CA ALA A 179 14.98 14.40 -12.56
C ALA A 179 14.29 15.20 -11.43
N LEU A 180 13.27 14.63 -10.80
CA LEU A 180 12.59 15.24 -9.64
C LEU A 180 13.57 15.39 -8.46
N LEU A 181 14.27 14.32 -8.10
CA LEU A 181 15.28 14.37 -7.04
C LEU A 181 16.38 15.39 -7.32
N ALA A 182 16.91 15.42 -8.55
CA ALA A 182 17.95 16.38 -8.92
C ALA A 182 17.45 17.83 -8.81
N LYS A 183 16.21 18.10 -9.22
CA LYS A 183 15.59 19.42 -9.09
C LYS A 183 15.46 19.82 -7.62
N ASP A 184 14.89 18.96 -6.78
CA ASP A 184 14.72 19.21 -5.35
C ASP A 184 16.07 19.45 -4.68
N CYS A 185 17.09 18.66 -5.00
CA CYS A 185 18.43 18.81 -4.43
C CYS A 185 19.13 20.11 -4.88
N ASN A 186 18.91 20.57 -6.12
CA ASN A 186 19.50 21.81 -6.63
C ASN A 186 18.79 23.07 -6.09
N GLN A 187 17.52 22.98 -5.70
CA GLN A 187 16.78 24.11 -5.13
C GLN A 187 17.15 24.40 -3.68
N HIS A 188 17.81 23.45 -3.00
CA HIS A 188 18.15 23.52 -1.58
C HIS A 188 19.65 23.31 -1.30
N SER A 189 20.51 23.44 -2.33
CA SER A 189 21.98 23.38 -2.25
C SER A 189 22.62 24.74 -2.00
#